data_AF-A0A950VV68-F1
#
_entry.id   AF-A0A950VV68-F1
#
_cell.length_a   1.000
_cell.length_b   1.000
_cell.length_c   1.000
_cell.angle_alpha   90.00
_cell.angle_beta   90.00
_cell.angle_gamma   90.00
#
_symmetry.space_group_name_H-M   'P 1'
#
loop_
_entity.id
_entity.type
_entity.pdbx_description
1 polymer ?
#
loop_
_entity_poly.entity_id
_entity_poly.type
_entity_poly.pdbx_seq_one_letter_code
_entity_poly.pdbx_strand_id
1 'polypeptide(L)'
;MSKLQRYLSERSFDGYVFQAIEAKARGFKAILRRSVTVRVVEDVDDVVLSAAEARALVACDPNVLRRVKLQSQIVRLEALRAAHLDRQVQARWELKRLPQRIAELESRRGSIRLDVMHRDAHAATTISDNAFAVTIDGNVFTERHVAAHALASAIARAADALMGNVSGPGGGSAVPIALYRGFSVAVRPGVVGTVRLGL
;
A
#
# COMPACT_ATOMS: atom_id res chain seq x y z
N MET A 1 -31.69 -29.03 -19.53
CA MET A 1 -30.95 -29.05 -18.25
C MET A 1 -30.89 -30.48 -17.74
N SER A 2 -29.71 -31.11 -17.78
CA SER A 2 -29.55 -32.46 -17.23
C SER A 2 -29.46 -32.37 -15.70
N LYS A 3 -30.30 -33.15 -15.00
CA LYS A 3 -30.42 -33.14 -13.53
C LYS A 3 -29.75 -34.40 -13.01
N LEU A 4 -28.67 -34.25 -12.23
CA LEU A 4 -27.96 -35.37 -11.65
C LEU A 4 -28.65 -35.77 -10.33
N GLN A 5 -29.32 -36.91 -10.30
CA GLN A 5 -29.94 -37.47 -9.10
C GLN A 5 -29.09 -38.63 -8.60
N ARG A 6 -28.67 -38.58 -7.33
CA ARG A 6 -27.88 -39.61 -6.67
C ARG A 6 -28.70 -40.20 -5.54
N TYR A 7 -28.91 -41.51 -5.62
CA TYR A 7 -29.63 -42.28 -4.62
C TYR A 7 -28.63 -42.98 -3.72
N LEU A 8 -28.88 -42.93 -2.41
CA LEU A 8 -28.07 -43.57 -1.38
C LEU A 8 -28.98 -44.56 -0.66
N SER A 9 -28.51 -45.79 -0.53
CA SER A 9 -29.25 -46.81 0.22
C SER A 9 -28.77 -46.86 1.68
N GLU A 10 -29.71 -46.87 2.62
CA GLU A 10 -29.39 -46.94 4.05
C GLU A 10 -28.65 -48.24 4.37
N ARG A 11 -27.64 -48.17 5.24
CA ARG A 11 -26.78 -49.30 5.66
C ARG A 11 -25.97 -49.98 4.54
N SER A 12 -25.82 -49.32 3.39
CA SER A 12 -25.05 -49.82 2.26
C SER A 12 -23.62 -49.27 2.21
N PHE A 13 -22.77 -50.01 1.49
CA PHE A 13 -21.39 -49.66 1.12
C PHE A 13 -21.27 -48.34 0.35
N ASP A 14 -22.38 -47.79 -0.17
CA ASP A 14 -22.44 -46.51 -0.88
C ASP A 14 -21.80 -45.35 -0.09
N GLY A 15 -21.91 -45.35 1.24
CA GLY A 15 -21.30 -44.33 2.10
C GLY A 15 -19.77 -44.27 1.98
N TYR A 16 -19.11 -45.41 1.77
CA TYR A 16 -17.66 -45.48 1.55
C TYR A 16 -17.27 -44.90 0.20
N VAL A 17 -18.05 -45.20 -0.84
CA VAL A 17 -17.82 -44.71 -2.21
C VAL A 17 -17.93 -43.18 -2.25
N PHE A 18 -18.93 -42.61 -1.57
CA PHE A 18 -19.09 -41.17 -1.50
C PHE A 18 -17.97 -40.48 -0.71
N GLN A 19 -17.49 -41.09 0.39
CA GLN A 19 -16.33 -40.59 1.13
C GLN A 19 -15.07 -40.54 0.26
N ALA A 20 -14.83 -41.57 -0.56
CA ALA A 20 -13.68 -41.61 -1.46
C ALA A 20 -13.76 -40.53 -2.56
N ILE A 21 -14.96 -40.31 -3.12
CA ILE A 21 -15.19 -39.26 -4.12
C ILE A 21 -14.98 -37.86 -3.51
N GLU A 22 -15.45 -37.63 -2.29
CA GLU A 22 -15.32 -36.37 -1.58
C GLU A 22 -13.85 -36.05 -1.23
N ALA A 23 -13.11 -37.04 -0.74
CA ALA A 23 -11.67 -36.92 -0.46
C ALA A 23 -10.87 -36.57 -1.73
N LYS A 24 -11.21 -37.20 -2.86
CA LYS A 24 -10.59 -36.92 -4.17
C LYS A 24 -10.93 -35.50 -4.65
N ALA A 25 -12.19 -35.09 -4.54
CA ALA A 25 -12.61 -33.72 -4.90
C ALA A 25 -11.91 -32.65 -4.04
N ARG A 26 -11.73 -32.90 -2.74
CA ARG A 26 -10.97 -32.04 -1.83
C ARG A 26 -9.51 -31.90 -2.25
N GLY A 27 -8.86 -33.01 -2.60
CA GLY A 27 -7.48 -33.01 -3.13
C GLY A 27 -7.33 -32.11 -4.38
N PHE A 28 -8.26 -32.20 -5.33
CA PHE A 28 -8.22 -31.37 -6.53
C PHE A 28 -8.48 -29.89 -6.25
N LYS A 29 -9.39 -29.55 -5.34
CA LYS A 29 -9.64 -28.15 -4.94
C LYS A 29 -8.42 -27.51 -4.28
N ALA A 30 -7.71 -28.26 -3.43
CA ALA A 30 -6.48 -27.78 -2.80
C ALA A 30 -5.37 -27.53 -3.83
N ILE A 31 -5.22 -28.41 -4.82
CA ILE A 31 -4.28 -28.23 -5.94
C ILE A 31 -4.65 -27.00 -6.78
N LEU A 32 -5.94 -26.82 -7.08
CA LEU A 32 -6.42 -25.69 -7.91
C LEU A 32 -6.17 -24.32 -7.25
N ARG A 33 -6.18 -24.25 -5.92
CA ARG A 33 -5.99 -23.00 -5.17
C ARG A 33 -4.52 -22.57 -5.04
N ARG A 34 -3.57 -23.34 -5.62
CA ARG A 34 -2.11 -23.08 -5.64
C ARG A 34 -1.53 -22.70 -4.26
N SER A 35 -2.09 -23.20 -3.16
CA SER A 35 -1.52 -23.09 -1.82
C SER A 35 -1.52 -24.47 -1.16
N VAL A 36 -0.48 -25.26 -1.43
CA VAL A 36 -0.29 -26.55 -0.75
C VAL A 36 0.47 -26.29 0.54
N THR A 37 -0.23 -25.79 1.55
CA THR A 37 0.27 -25.81 2.92
C THR A 37 -0.72 -26.62 3.74
N VAL A 38 -0.25 -27.72 4.32
CA VAL A 38 -1.05 -28.71 5.07
C VAL A 38 -1.95 -28.05 6.14
N ARG A 39 -1.59 -26.86 6.63
CA ARG A 39 -2.32 -26.08 7.63
C ARG A 39 -3.45 -25.18 7.09
N VAL A 40 -3.59 -24.99 5.78
CA VAL A 40 -4.66 -24.16 5.17
C VAL A 40 -5.83 -25.03 4.67
N VAL A 41 -5.63 -26.34 4.55
CA VAL A 41 -6.67 -27.28 4.13
C VAL A 41 -7.74 -27.46 5.22
N GLU A 42 -7.41 -27.20 6.49
CA GLU A 42 -8.38 -27.30 7.60
C GLU A 42 -9.29 -26.07 7.71
N ASP A 43 -8.86 -24.90 7.24
CA ASP A 43 -9.52 -23.61 7.53
C ASP A 43 -10.56 -23.14 6.48
N VAL A 44 -10.80 -23.89 5.39
CA VAL A 44 -11.65 -23.39 4.28
C VAL A 44 -12.58 -24.44 3.66
N ASP A 45 -13.21 -25.30 4.46
CA ASP A 45 -14.33 -26.13 3.98
C ASP A 45 -15.61 -25.80 4.77
N ASP A 46 -16.19 -24.61 4.53
CA ASP A 46 -17.48 -24.18 5.10
C ASP A 46 -18.70 -24.76 4.33
N VAL A 47 -18.50 -25.66 3.36
CA VAL A 47 -19.60 -26.27 2.57
C VAL A 47 -19.29 -27.71 2.12
N VAL A 48 -18.59 -28.48 2.94
CA VAL A 48 -18.58 -29.94 2.75
C VAL A 48 -19.22 -30.53 3.97
N LEU A 49 -20.46 -31.00 3.84
CA LEU A 49 -21.09 -31.83 4.85
C LEU A 49 -20.06 -32.91 5.21
N SER A 50 -19.52 -32.86 6.42
CA SER A 50 -18.51 -33.82 6.85
C SER A 50 -19.06 -35.22 6.58
N ALA A 51 -18.23 -36.17 6.14
CA ALA A 51 -18.66 -37.56 5.97
C ALA A 51 -19.37 -38.12 7.24
N ALA A 52 -19.14 -37.53 8.42
CA ALA A 52 -19.89 -37.79 9.65
C ALA A 52 -21.33 -37.24 9.63
N GLU A 53 -21.56 -36.07 9.04
CA GLU A 53 -22.89 -35.45 8.83
C GLU A 53 -23.72 -36.21 7.80
N ALA A 54 -23.10 -36.61 6.69
CA ALA A 54 -23.76 -37.45 5.69
C ALA A 54 -24.15 -38.81 6.29
N ARG A 55 -23.30 -39.40 7.15
CA ARG A 55 -23.63 -40.63 7.91
C ARG A 55 -24.73 -40.40 8.96
N ALA A 56 -24.76 -39.24 9.62
CA ALA A 56 -25.79 -38.90 10.60
C ALA A 56 -27.17 -38.67 9.98
N LEU A 57 -27.20 -38.07 8.78
CA LEU A 57 -28.42 -37.88 8.00
C LEU A 57 -29.03 -39.24 7.60
N VAL A 58 -28.18 -40.21 7.25
CA VAL A 58 -28.56 -41.59 6.89
C VAL A 58 -28.94 -42.42 8.13
N ALA A 59 -28.40 -42.10 9.32
CA ALA A 59 -28.69 -42.82 10.56
C ALA A 59 -29.88 -42.25 11.35
N CYS A 60 -30.41 -41.07 10.95
CA CYS A 60 -31.53 -40.38 11.62
C CYS A 60 -31.34 -40.14 13.13
N ASP A 61 -30.10 -39.92 13.61
CA ASP A 61 -29.86 -39.53 15.01
C ASP A 61 -29.95 -37.99 15.18
N PRO A 62 -30.99 -37.46 15.84
CA PRO A 62 -31.20 -36.03 16.00
C PRO A 62 -30.10 -35.34 16.83
N ASN A 63 -29.37 -36.08 17.67
CA ASN A 63 -28.31 -35.51 18.50
C ASN A 63 -27.08 -35.12 17.69
N VAL A 64 -26.75 -35.90 16.66
CA VAL A 64 -25.57 -35.63 15.81
C VAL A 64 -25.82 -34.40 14.93
N LEU A 65 -27.02 -34.26 14.37
CA LEU A 65 -27.43 -33.05 13.63
C LEU A 65 -27.38 -31.79 14.50
N ARG A 66 -27.85 -31.90 15.76
CA ARG A 66 -27.79 -30.78 16.71
C ARG A 66 -26.35 -30.40 17.04
N ARG A 67 -25.47 -31.38 17.26
CA ARG A 67 -24.04 -31.14 17.53
C ARG A 67 -23.36 -30.41 16.37
N VAL A 68 -23.59 -30.86 15.15
CA VAL A 68 -23.05 -30.25 13.93
C VAL A 68 -23.50 -28.81 13.77
N LYS A 69 -24.80 -28.56 13.95
CA LYS A 69 -25.34 -27.20 13.90
C LYS A 69 -24.69 -26.29 14.94
N LEU A 70 -24.53 -26.76 16.17
CA LEU A 70 -23.85 -26.02 17.23
C LEU A 70 -22.36 -25.79 16.90
N GLN A 71 -21.66 -26.77 16.35
CA GLN A 71 -20.27 -26.63 15.95
C GLN A 71 -20.08 -25.58 14.84
N SER A 72 -20.96 -25.55 13.84
CA SER A 72 -20.95 -24.49 12.81
C SER A 72 -21.19 -23.10 13.40
N GLN A 73 -22.06 -23.00 14.41
CA GLN A 73 -22.33 -21.74 15.11
C GLN A 73 -21.11 -21.29 15.92
N ILE A 74 -20.42 -22.22 16.60
CA ILE A 74 -19.20 -21.93 17.35
C ILE A 74 -18.12 -21.38 16.42
N VAL A 75 -17.83 -22.07 15.31
CA VAL A 75 -16.81 -21.61 14.33
C VAL A 75 -17.14 -20.21 13.82
N ARG A 76 -18.41 -19.96 13.45
CA ARG A 76 -18.85 -18.64 13.01
C ARG A 76 -18.66 -17.57 14.09
N LEU A 77 -18.99 -17.88 15.35
CA LEU A 77 -18.86 -16.94 16.46
C LEU A 77 -17.39 -16.66 16.80
N GLU A 78 -16.52 -17.66 16.72
CA GLU A 78 -15.08 -17.51 16.92
C GLU A 78 -14.46 -16.61 15.84
N ALA A 79 -14.83 -16.81 14.57
CA ALA A 79 -14.41 -15.95 13.48
C ALA A 79 -14.86 -14.48 13.67
N LEU A 80 -16.12 -14.27 14.09
CA LEU A 80 -16.63 -12.93 14.39
C LEU A 80 -15.91 -12.29 15.58
N ARG A 81 -15.60 -13.07 16.62
CA ARG A 81 -14.85 -12.61 17.79
C ARG A 81 -13.43 -12.20 17.42
N ALA A 82 -12.72 -13.02 16.65
CA ALA A 82 -11.39 -12.70 16.16
C ALA A 82 -11.40 -11.39 15.36
N ALA A 83 -12.31 -11.26 14.39
CA ALA A 83 -12.47 -10.05 13.60
C ALA A 83 -12.84 -8.82 14.45
N HIS A 84 -13.59 -8.99 15.54
CA HIS A 84 -13.90 -7.89 16.46
C HIS A 84 -12.67 -7.45 17.25
N LEU A 85 -11.87 -8.39 17.77
CA LEU A 85 -10.64 -8.09 18.48
C LEU A 85 -9.62 -7.40 17.58
N ASP A 86 -9.46 -7.86 16.34
CA ASP A 86 -8.59 -7.23 15.36
C ASP A 86 -9.01 -5.79 15.10
N ARG A 87 -10.31 -5.52 14.89
CA ARG A 87 -10.82 -4.15 14.73
C ARG A 87 -10.55 -3.27 15.95
N GLN A 88 -10.72 -3.80 17.16
CA GLN A 88 -10.41 -3.04 18.38
C GLN A 88 -8.93 -2.68 18.46
N VAL A 89 -8.04 -3.63 18.12
CA VAL A 89 -6.60 -3.38 18.11
C VAL A 89 -6.25 -2.33 17.07
N GLN A 90 -6.73 -2.46 15.83
CA GLN A 90 -6.49 -1.49 14.76
C GLN A 90 -6.99 -0.09 15.15
N ALA A 91 -8.21 0.03 15.68
CA ALA A 91 -8.76 1.31 16.13
C ALA A 91 -7.90 1.95 17.23
N ARG A 92 -7.37 1.16 18.18
CA ARG A 92 -6.44 1.66 19.22
C ARG A 92 -5.13 2.17 18.62
N TRP A 93 -4.57 1.48 17.62
CA TRP A 93 -3.37 1.93 16.92
C TRP A 93 -3.60 3.22 16.14
N GLU A 94 -4.72 3.31 15.43
CA GLU A 94 -5.10 4.51 14.70
C GLU A 94 -5.29 5.70 15.63
N LEU A 95 -6.00 5.52 16.74
CA LEU A 95 -6.23 6.58 17.73
C LEU A 95 -4.92 7.13 18.29
N LYS A 96 -3.90 6.28 18.47
CA LYS A 96 -2.56 6.72 18.89
C LYS A 96 -1.80 7.48 17.80
N ARG A 97 -1.96 7.11 16.53
CA ARG A 97 -1.20 7.69 15.40
C ARG A 97 -1.83 8.97 14.85
N LEU A 98 -3.15 9.10 14.90
CA LEU A 98 -3.89 10.22 14.32
C LEU A 98 -3.44 11.59 14.85
N PRO A 99 -3.22 11.81 16.16
CA PRO A 99 -2.79 13.11 16.68
C PRO A 99 -1.45 13.57 16.11
N GLN A 100 -0.46 12.66 16.08
CA GLN A 100 0.85 12.96 15.49
C GLN A 100 0.72 13.30 14.01
N ARG A 101 -0.08 12.53 13.26
CA ARG A 101 -0.27 12.77 11.84
C ARG A 101 -1.00 14.09 11.54
N ILE A 102 -1.94 14.47 12.40
CA ILE A 102 -2.60 15.78 12.33
C ILE A 102 -1.55 16.89 12.56
N ALA A 103 -0.75 16.81 13.62
CA ALA A 103 0.28 17.80 13.92
C ALA A 103 1.30 17.96 12.78
N GLU A 104 1.76 16.85 12.20
CA GLU A 104 2.66 16.86 11.03
C GLU A 104 2.02 17.54 9.81
N LEU A 105 0.76 17.23 9.53
CA LEU A 105 0.03 17.84 8.41
C LEU A 105 -0.24 19.33 8.65
N GLU A 106 -0.53 19.73 9.88
CA GLU A 106 -0.73 21.14 10.23
C GLU A 106 0.56 21.95 10.16
N SER A 107 1.67 21.39 10.64
CA SER A 107 3.00 21.97 10.48
C SER A 107 3.35 22.14 9.00
N ARG A 108 3.16 21.09 8.19
CA ARG A 108 3.38 21.15 6.75
C ARG A 108 2.49 22.18 6.05
N ARG A 109 1.21 22.28 6.44
CA ARG A 109 0.29 23.32 5.95
C ARG A 109 0.80 24.72 6.31
N GLY A 110 1.33 24.90 7.51
CA GLY A 110 1.96 26.14 7.97
C GLY A 110 3.16 26.52 7.11
N SER A 111 4.10 25.58 6.90
CA SER A 111 5.27 25.80 6.04
C SER A 111 4.87 26.18 4.62
N ILE A 112 3.95 25.42 3.99
CA ILE A 112 3.47 25.72 2.64
C ILE A 112 2.81 27.11 2.58
N ARG A 113 2.06 27.50 3.61
CA ARG A 113 1.45 28.84 3.67
C ARG A 113 2.52 29.94 3.71
N LEU A 114 3.56 29.77 4.52
CA LEU A 114 4.68 30.69 4.58
C LEU A 114 5.41 30.76 3.23
N ASP A 115 5.64 29.62 2.58
CA ASP A 115 6.27 29.55 1.26
C ASP A 115 5.43 30.28 0.19
N VAL A 116 4.10 30.15 0.24
CA VAL A 116 3.19 30.89 -0.66
C VAL A 116 3.26 32.38 -0.40
N MET A 117 3.22 32.82 0.86
CA MET A 117 3.34 34.24 1.20
C MET A 117 4.69 34.81 0.76
N HIS A 118 5.77 34.04 0.94
CA HIS A 118 7.12 34.42 0.49
C HIS A 118 7.17 34.56 -1.04
N ARG A 119 6.64 33.57 -1.77
CA ARG A 119 6.50 33.63 -3.24
C ARG A 119 5.75 34.87 -3.70
N ASP A 120 4.63 35.18 -3.07
CA ASP A 120 3.74 36.27 -3.49
C ASP A 120 4.35 37.64 -3.16
N ALA A 121 5.02 37.79 -2.01
CA ALA A 121 5.79 38.99 -1.68
C ALA A 121 6.90 39.25 -2.72
N HIS A 122 7.56 38.20 -3.21
CA HIS A 122 8.60 38.30 -4.24
C HIS A 122 8.07 38.33 -5.69
N ALA A 123 6.75 38.20 -5.91
CA ALA A 123 6.13 38.34 -7.23
C ALA A 123 5.83 39.81 -7.58
N ALA A 124 5.67 40.68 -6.57
CA ALA A 124 5.33 42.09 -6.74
C ALA A 124 6.47 42.95 -7.34
N THR A 125 7.70 42.42 -7.41
CA THR A 125 8.86 43.15 -7.95
C THR A 125 9.01 43.01 -9.48
N THR A 126 8.22 42.14 -10.11
CA THR A 126 8.22 41.95 -11.57
C THR A 126 7.18 42.85 -12.23
N ILE A 127 7.66 43.77 -13.05
CA ILE A 127 6.86 44.66 -13.90
C ILE A 127 5.88 43.79 -14.72
N SER A 128 4.58 43.97 -14.50
CA SER A 128 3.44 43.24 -15.08
C SER A 128 3.11 41.87 -14.45
N ASP A 129 1.95 41.84 -13.78
CA ASP A 129 0.99 40.81 -13.32
C ASP A 129 1.19 39.29 -13.48
N ASN A 130 2.20 38.77 -14.19
CA ASN A 130 2.62 37.36 -14.12
C ASN A 130 3.87 37.09 -14.97
N ALA A 131 4.69 38.12 -15.24
CA ALA A 131 5.89 37.94 -16.02
C ALA A 131 6.85 36.98 -15.29
N PHE A 132 7.18 35.88 -15.95
CA PHE A 132 8.20 34.95 -15.46
C PHE A 132 9.53 35.71 -15.35
N ALA A 133 10.19 35.66 -14.19
CA ALA A 133 11.55 36.15 -14.02
C ALA A 133 12.33 35.20 -13.12
N VAL A 134 13.55 34.87 -13.54
CA VAL A 134 14.48 34.05 -12.76
C VAL A 134 15.88 34.66 -12.86
N THR A 135 16.60 34.69 -11.75
CA THR A 135 18.00 35.12 -11.73
C THR A 135 18.88 33.88 -11.74
N ILE A 136 19.66 33.65 -12.79
CA ILE A 136 20.58 32.50 -12.91
C ILE A 136 22.00 33.06 -13.02
N ASP A 137 22.91 32.63 -12.14
CA ASP A 137 24.29 33.13 -12.06
C ASP A 137 24.39 34.68 -12.05
N GLY A 138 23.43 35.35 -11.39
CA GLY A 138 23.37 36.82 -11.30
C GLY A 138 22.68 37.53 -12.48
N ASN A 139 22.33 36.82 -13.56
CA ASN A 139 21.65 37.37 -14.73
C ASN A 139 20.13 37.14 -14.64
N VAL A 140 19.33 38.18 -14.90
CA VAL A 140 17.87 38.11 -14.87
C VAL A 140 17.34 37.70 -16.24
N PHE A 141 16.56 36.61 -16.28
CA PHE A 141 15.91 36.10 -17.48
C PHE A 141 14.40 36.21 -17.36
N THR A 142 13.75 36.82 -18.36
CA THR A 142 12.29 36.98 -18.44
C THR A 142 11.62 36.01 -19.42
N GLU A 143 12.39 35.46 -20.36
CA GLU A 143 11.91 34.46 -21.33
C GLU A 143 12.19 33.03 -20.85
N ARG A 144 11.16 32.18 -20.83
CA ARG A 144 11.27 30.81 -20.34
C ARG A 144 12.24 29.95 -21.15
N HIS A 145 12.26 30.08 -22.46
CA HIS A 145 13.12 29.26 -23.32
C HIS A 145 14.61 29.57 -23.10
N VAL A 146 14.94 30.86 -23.04
CA VAL A 146 16.32 31.33 -22.77
C VAL A 146 16.74 30.96 -21.35
N ALA A 147 15.84 31.16 -20.37
CA ALA A 147 16.09 30.77 -18.98
C ALA A 147 16.33 29.27 -18.82
N ALA A 148 15.58 28.41 -19.54
CA ALA A 148 15.76 26.96 -19.46
C ALA A 148 17.15 26.54 -19.96
N HIS A 149 17.62 27.12 -21.07
CA HIS A 149 18.96 26.85 -21.58
C HIS A 149 20.06 27.37 -20.63
N ALA A 150 19.89 28.58 -20.10
CA ALA A 150 20.80 29.16 -19.12
C ALA A 150 20.86 28.30 -17.85
N LEU A 151 19.71 27.84 -17.34
CA LEU A 151 19.62 26.98 -16.16
C LEU A 151 20.28 25.63 -16.39
N ALA A 152 20.05 24.99 -17.55
CA ALA A 152 20.68 23.71 -17.88
C ALA A 152 22.21 23.85 -17.90
N SER A 153 22.72 24.95 -18.46
CA SER A 153 24.15 25.23 -18.47
C SER A 153 24.71 25.47 -17.06
N ALA A 154 23.94 26.16 -16.19
CA ALA A 154 24.32 26.42 -14.80
C ALA A 154 24.33 25.14 -13.96
N ILE A 155 23.36 24.24 -14.18
CA ILE A 155 23.33 22.92 -13.56
C ILE A 155 24.55 22.10 -13.98
N ALA A 156 24.91 22.08 -15.26
CA ALA A 156 26.07 21.33 -15.75
C ALA A 156 27.37 21.85 -15.12
N ARG A 157 27.58 23.18 -15.11
CA ARG A 157 28.73 23.80 -14.45
C ARG A 157 28.80 23.49 -12.95
N ALA A 158 27.66 23.59 -12.25
CA ALA A 158 27.61 23.28 -10.83
C ALA A 158 27.87 21.80 -10.56
N ALA A 159 27.35 20.89 -11.41
CA ALA A 159 27.61 19.45 -11.32
C ALA A 159 29.10 19.13 -11.53
N ASP A 160 29.75 19.74 -12.53
CA ASP A 160 31.19 19.57 -12.77
C ASP A 160 32.02 20.08 -11.58
N ALA A 161 31.66 21.24 -11.03
CA ALA A 161 32.31 21.79 -9.83
C ALA A 161 32.12 20.91 -8.59
N LEU A 162 30.96 20.25 -8.46
CA LEU A 162 30.67 19.30 -7.39
C LEU A 162 31.39 17.97 -7.58
N MET A 163 31.57 17.49 -8.82
CA MET A 163 32.31 16.27 -9.13
C MET A 163 33.83 16.44 -8.99
N GLY A 164 34.37 17.62 -9.29
CA GLY A 164 35.79 17.93 -9.10
C GLY A 164 36.22 18.05 -7.63
N ASN A 165 35.28 18.32 -6.72
CA ASN A 165 35.52 18.56 -5.29
C ASN A 165 35.12 17.37 -4.38
N VAL A 166 34.91 16.17 -4.93
CA VAL A 166 34.56 14.96 -4.14
C VAL A 166 35.80 14.42 -3.41
N SER A 167 36.26 15.16 -2.40
CA SER A 167 37.21 14.68 -1.40
C SER A 167 36.47 14.38 -0.11
N GLY A 168 35.92 13.16 0.01
CA GLY A 168 35.46 12.60 1.29
C GLY A 168 34.02 12.06 1.32
N PRO A 169 33.76 11.02 2.13
CA PRO A 169 32.45 10.39 2.25
C PRO A 169 31.56 11.21 3.18
N GLY A 170 31.14 12.40 2.76
CA GLY A 170 30.23 13.23 3.54
C GLY A 170 30.24 14.69 3.16
N GLY A 171 29.31 15.07 2.26
CA GLY A 171 28.79 16.43 2.20
C GLY A 171 29.56 17.40 1.31
N GLY A 172 29.34 17.33 0.00
CA GLY A 172 29.49 18.55 -0.81
C GLY A 172 28.39 19.54 -0.42
N SER A 173 28.76 20.77 -0.08
CA SER A 173 27.81 21.85 0.19
C SER A 173 26.98 22.14 -1.06
N ALA A 174 25.69 22.44 -0.86
CA ALA A 174 24.79 22.78 -1.97
C ALA A 174 25.32 24.02 -2.70
N VAL A 175 25.41 23.96 -4.03
CA VAL A 175 25.83 25.11 -4.85
C VAL A 175 24.56 25.85 -5.32
N PRO A 176 24.30 27.08 -4.84
CA PRO A 176 23.18 27.87 -5.34
C PRO A 176 23.46 28.32 -6.78
N ILE A 177 22.51 28.07 -7.68
CA ILE A 177 22.65 28.35 -9.13
C ILE A 177 21.65 29.39 -9.61
N ALA A 178 20.51 29.53 -8.93
CA ALA A 178 19.49 30.48 -9.34
C ALA A 178 18.62 30.96 -8.17
N LEU A 179 17.97 32.10 -8.35
CA LEU A 179 16.96 32.65 -7.46
C LEU A 179 15.65 32.78 -8.24
N TYR A 180 14.59 32.17 -7.74
CA TYR A 180 13.26 32.24 -8.34
C TYR A 180 12.22 32.59 -7.28
N ARG A 181 11.56 33.75 -7.43
CA ARG A 181 10.52 34.23 -6.50
C ARG A 181 10.95 34.13 -5.02
N GLY A 182 12.18 34.53 -4.73
CA GLY A 182 12.79 34.47 -3.40
C GLY A 182 13.38 33.11 -3.01
N PHE A 183 13.08 32.02 -3.72
CA PHE A 183 13.65 30.71 -3.43
C PHE A 183 15.00 30.50 -4.10
N SER A 184 15.97 29.97 -3.36
CA SER A 184 17.30 29.64 -3.85
C SER A 184 17.28 28.25 -4.45
N VAL A 185 17.45 28.17 -5.76
CA VAL A 185 17.61 26.91 -6.47
C VAL A 185 19.06 26.48 -6.34
N ALA A 186 19.28 25.33 -5.69
CA ALA A 186 20.62 24.80 -5.47
C ALA A 186 20.77 23.37 -5.98
N VAL A 187 21.97 23.08 -6.47
CA VAL A 187 22.43 21.76 -6.90
C VAL A 187 23.08 21.07 -5.70
N ARG A 188 22.51 19.94 -5.27
CA ARG A 188 23.06 19.12 -4.18
C ARG A 188 23.67 17.82 -4.71
N PRO A 189 24.78 17.35 -4.13
CA PRO A 189 25.31 16.03 -4.43
C PRO A 189 24.37 14.96 -3.87
N GLY A 190 23.90 14.07 -4.74
CA GLY A 190 23.13 12.88 -4.36
C GLY A 190 24.04 11.67 -4.11
N VAL A 191 23.42 10.54 -3.77
CA VAL A 191 24.11 9.25 -3.71
C VAL A 191 24.43 8.83 -5.15
N VAL A 192 25.72 8.78 -5.48
CA VAL A 192 26.35 8.36 -6.74
C VAL A 192 25.63 8.82 -8.02
N GLY A 193 26.16 9.85 -8.68
CA GLY A 193 25.78 10.24 -10.04
C GLY A 193 24.41 10.92 -10.20
N THR A 194 23.74 11.28 -9.10
CA THR A 194 22.47 11.99 -9.14
C THR A 194 22.59 13.38 -8.54
N VAL A 195 22.16 14.41 -9.29
CA VAL A 195 22.01 15.78 -8.80
C VAL A 195 20.55 15.97 -8.41
N ARG A 196 20.30 16.51 -7.21
CA ARG A 196 18.95 16.89 -6.78
C ARG A 196 18.82 18.40 -6.75
N LEU A 197 17.74 18.91 -7.34
CA LEU A 197 17.33 20.31 -7.19
C LEU A 197 16.56 20.46 -5.87
N GLY A 198 17.01 21.38 -5.03
CA GLY A 198 16.28 21.83 -3.84
C GLY A 198 15.84 23.28 -4.02
N LEU A 199 14.68 23.61 -3.45
CA LEU A 199 14.26 24.97 -3.13
C LEU A 199 14.69 25.31 -1.70
#